data_AF-A0A0B1RVI5-F1
#
_entry.id   AF-A0A0B1RVI5-F1
#
_cell.length_a   1.000
_cell.length_b   1.000
_cell.length_c   1.000
_cell.angle_alpha   90.00
_cell.angle_beta   90.00
_cell.angle_gamma   90.00
#
_symmetry.space_group_name_H-M   'P 1'
#
loop_
_entity.id
_entity.type
_entity.pdbx_description
1 polymer ?
#
loop_
_entity_poly.entity_id
_entity_poly.type
_entity_poly.pdbx_seq_one_letter_code
_entity_poly.pdbx_strand_id
1 'polypeptide(L)'
;MNKISNIKRYHIAKVYRRDQPVMTRGRYREFYQCDFDIAGQYDLMIPEAECLKIVDEVLSKLEIGEFYVKLNHRYLLEGMFAACGAGADQFKTVCSSIDKLDKVPWNEVEEELLKEKGLSKENTEKLGQFVRLREFNPSVGNVELLDKLMEFEELAKNQKFKKGIEELKVLVNYCTLFGVNTVKFDPSLARGLDYYTGAIYEAVVPSVFQFFKENSLFTIFTWLSRIYPAFRSTGRCEP
;
A
#
# COMPACT_ATOMS: atom_id res chain seq x y z
N MET A 1 2.04 -29.15 6.23
CA MET A 1 2.79 -27.91 5.90
C MET A 1 4.28 -28.25 5.83
N ASN A 2 4.98 -27.94 4.74
CA ASN A 2 6.28 -28.53 4.35
C ASN A 2 7.51 -28.09 5.17
N LYS A 3 7.36 -27.54 6.38
CA LYS A 3 8.46 -27.03 7.23
C LYS A 3 9.45 -26.11 6.46
N ILE A 4 8.93 -25.27 5.57
CA ILE A 4 9.73 -24.36 4.75
C ILE A 4 10.01 -23.08 5.56
N SER A 5 11.28 -22.73 5.74
CA SER A 5 11.72 -21.49 6.40
C SER A 5 12.03 -20.35 5.43
N ASN A 6 12.39 -20.69 4.18
CA ASN A 6 12.70 -19.74 3.13
C ASN A 6 12.19 -20.28 1.77
N ILE A 7 11.47 -19.46 1.02
CA ILE A 7 11.05 -19.74 -0.34
C ILE A 7 10.90 -18.44 -1.13
N LYS A 8 11.41 -18.42 -2.36
CA LYS A 8 11.14 -17.41 -3.38
C LYS A 8 10.37 -18.10 -4.51
N ARG A 9 9.14 -17.69 -4.78
CA ARG A 9 8.28 -18.37 -5.76
C ARG A 9 7.36 -17.41 -6.50
N TYR A 10 7.00 -17.77 -7.72
CA TYR A 10 5.87 -17.18 -8.44
C TYR A 10 4.76 -18.22 -8.57
N HIS A 11 3.52 -17.76 -8.72
CA HIS A 11 2.37 -18.62 -8.95
C HIS A 11 1.33 -17.89 -9.82
N ILE A 12 1.06 -18.45 -11.00
CA ILE A 12 0.05 -17.93 -11.92
C ILE A 12 -1.09 -18.93 -11.96
N ALA A 13 -2.24 -18.55 -11.40
CA ALA A 13 -3.39 -19.42 -11.30
C ALA A 13 -4.69 -18.62 -11.27
N LYS A 14 -5.81 -19.30 -11.52
CA LYS A 14 -7.13 -18.70 -11.36
C LYS A 14 -7.53 -18.65 -9.90
N VAL A 15 -8.24 -17.59 -9.53
CA VAL A 15 -8.86 -17.43 -8.22
C VAL A 15 -10.34 -17.19 -8.37
N TYR A 16 -11.08 -17.58 -7.34
CA TYR A 16 -12.54 -17.52 -7.32
C TYR A 16 -12.98 -16.64 -6.16
N ARG A 17 -13.70 -15.56 -6.47
CA ARG A 17 -14.29 -14.67 -5.45
C ARG A 17 -15.78 -14.58 -5.66
N ARG A 18 -16.56 -14.85 -4.60
CA ARG A 18 -18.03 -14.76 -4.63
C ARG A 18 -18.51 -13.30 -4.47
N ASP A 19 -17.83 -12.37 -5.12
CA ASP A 19 -18.21 -10.96 -5.14
C ASP A 19 -19.41 -10.74 -6.06
N GLN A 20 -20.10 -9.60 -5.90
CA GLN A 20 -21.15 -9.18 -6.83
C GLN A 20 -20.49 -8.75 -8.16
N PRO A 21 -20.77 -9.45 -9.27
CA PRO A 21 -20.11 -9.17 -10.53
C PRO A 21 -20.58 -7.82 -11.08
N VAL A 22 -19.63 -7.01 -11.55
CA VAL A 22 -19.89 -5.75 -12.24
C VAL A 22 -19.21 -5.85 -13.59
N MET A 23 -19.93 -6.39 -14.56
CA MET A 23 -19.38 -6.74 -15.89
C MET A 23 -18.83 -5.51 -16.62
N THR A 24 -19.44 -4.35 -16.43
CA THR A 24 -18.99 -3.06 -16.98
C THR A 24 -17.68 -2.56 -16.38
N ARG A 25 -17.23 -3.13 -15.25
CA ARG A 25 -15.98 -2.78 -14.55
C ARG A 25 -14.98 -3.94 -14.49
N GLY A 26 -15.19 -5.00 -15.27
CA GLY A 26 -14.29 -6.17 -15.29
C GLY A 26 -14.25 -6.97 -14.00
N ARG A 27 -15.25 -6.85 -13.11
CA ARG A 27 -15.31 -7.61 -11.86
C ARG A 27 -15.98 -8.96 -12.10
N TYR A 28 -15.18 -9.99 -12.36
CA TYR A 28 -15.60 -11.37 -12.56
C TYR A 28 -15.51 -12.19 -11.27
N ARG A 29 -16.20 -13.34 -11.24
CA ARG A 29 -16.09 -14.33 -10.16
C ARG A 29 -14.88 -15.25 -10.29
N GLU A 30 -14.34 -15.36 -11.49
CA GLU A 30 -13.15 -16.13 -11.84
C GLU A 30 -12.23 -15.22 -12.64
N PHE A 31 -10.98 -15.10 -12.20
CA PHE A 31 -9.94 -14.32 -12.88
C PHE A 31 -8.57 -14.89 -12.52
N TYR A 32 -7.54 -14.64 -13.33
CA TYR A 32 -6.18 -15.05 -12.99
C TYR A 32 -5.65 -14.26 -11.80
N GLN A 33 -4.54 -14.67 -11.20
CA GLN A 33 -3.63 -13.83 -10.41
C GLN A 33 -2.21 -14.26 -10.79
N CYS A 34 -1.30 -13.30 -10.81
CA CYS A 34 0.12 -13.51 -11.09
C CYS A 34 0.90 -13.03 -9.86
N ASP A 35 1.11 -13.96 -8.92
CA ASP A 35 1.69 -13.63 -7.63
C ASP A 35 3.19 -13.97 -7.64
N PHE A 36 3.99 -13.11 -7.01
CA PHE A 36 5.39 -13.36 -6.70
C PHE A 36 5.64 -13.03 -5.23
N ASP A 37 6.29 -13.95 -4.52
CA ASP A 37 6.48 -13.86 -3.08
C ASP A 37 7.90 -14.28 -2.69
N ILE A 38 8.46 -13.53 -1.73
CA ILE A 38 9.72 -13.84 -1.06
C ILE A 38 9.41 -14.04 0.42
N ALA A 39 9.54 -15.27 0.90
CA ALA A 39 9.37 -15.62 2.30
C ALA A 39 10.71 -16.05 2.89
N GLY A 40 11.05 -15.55 4.07
CA GLY A 40 12.30 -15.84 4.75
C GLY A 40 12.77 -14.66 5.60
N GLN A 41 13.86 -14.87 6.35
CA GLN A 41 14.55 -13.78 7.04
C GLN A 41 15.70 -13.30 6.16
N TYR A 42 15.72 -12.00 5.91
CA TYR A 42 16.68 -11.32 5.06
C TYR A 42 17.04 -9.99 5.70
N ASP A 43 18.07 -9.36 5.17
CA ASP A 43 18.41 -7.99 5.55
C ASP A 43 17.31 -7.02 5.13
N LEU A 44 17.23 -5.93 5.88
CA LEU A 44 16.15 -4.96 5.86
C LEU A 44 15.88 -4.44 4.45
N MET A 45 14.63 -4.53 3.98
CA MET A 45 14.13 -3.93 2.73
C MET A 45 14.75 -4.43 1.42
N ILE A 46 15.67 -5.41 1.44
CA ILE A 46 16.24 -5.98 0.21
C ILE A 46 15.17 -6.74 -0.59
N PRO A 47 14.39 -7.66 0.00
CA PRO A 47 13.34 -8.37 -0.74
C PRO A 47 12.23 -7.43 -1.25
N GLU A 48 11.88 -6.40 -0.46
CA GLU A 48 10.91 -5.37 -0.84
C GLU A 48 11.38 -4.61 -2.09
N ALA A 49 12.66 -4.22 -2.14
CA ALA A 49 13.24 -3.55 -3.28
C ALA A 49 13.28 -4.45 -4.53
N GLU A 50 13.57 -5.75 -4.36
CA GLU A 50 13.51 -6.73 -5.44
C GLU A 50 12.08 -6.89 -5.99
N CYS A 51 11.07 -6.96 -5.13
CA CYS A 51 9.67 -7.00 -5.55
C CYS A 51 9.29 -5.75 -6.37
N LEU A 52 9.69 -4.55 -5.92
CA LEU A 52 9.44 -3.32 -6.66
C LEU A 52 10.16 -3.30 -8.02
N LYS A 53 11.39 -3.83 -8.08
CA LYS A 53 12.13 -3.96 -9.34
C LYS A 53 11.42 -4.90 -10.32
N ILE A 54 10.90 -6.03 -9.84
CA ILE A 54 10.15 -6.97 -10.68
C ILE A 54 8.88 -6.29 -11.23
N VAL A 55 8.14 -5.57 -10.39
CA VAL A 55 6.95 -4.83 -10.84
C VAL A 55 7.31 -3.80 -11.90
N ASP A 56 8.37 -3.01 -11.68
CA ASP A 56 8.87 -2.02 -12.62
C ASP A 56 9.24 -2.66 -13.97
N GLU A 57 10.04 -3.73 -13.98
CA GLU A 57 10.42 -4.43 -15.20
C GLU A 57 9.24 -5.04 -15.96
N VAL A 58 8.29 -5.65 -15.25
CA VAL A 58 7.12 -6.28 -15.86
C VAL A 58 6.25 -5.21 -16.50
N LEU A 59 5.92 -4.13 -15.79
CA LEU A 59 5.05 -3.08 -16.32
C LEU A 59 5.71 -2.31 -17.46
N SER A 60 7.03 -2.06 -17.41
CA SER A 60 7.78 -1.48 -18.53
C SER A 60 7.76 -2.37 -19.77
N LYS A 61 7.90 -3.69 -19.62
CA LYS A 61 7.87 -4.65 -20.74
C LYS A 61 6.48 -4.87 -21.34
N LEU A 62 5.42 -4.58 -20.59
CA LEU A 62 4.04 -4.70 -21.09
C LEU A 62 3.62 -3.52 -21.97
N GLU A 63 4.42 -2.46 -22.08
CA GLU A 63 4.18 -1.30 -22.94
C GLU A 63 2.81 -0.62 -22.73
N ILE A 64 2.31 -0.66 -21.48
CA ILE A 64 0.98 -0.13 -21.10
C ILE A 64 0.92 1.39 -20.91
N GLY A 65 1.96 2.11 -21.36
CA GLY A 65 2.14 3.53 -21.16
C GLY A 65 2.77 3.89 -19.82
N GLU A 66 2.55 5.13 -19.37
CA GLU A 66 3.11 5.62 -18.11
C GLU A 66 2.46 4.94 -16.90
N PHE A 67 3.30 4.59 -15.93
CA PHE A 67 2.87 4.05 -14.65
C PHE A 67 3.73 4.60 -13.51
N TYR A 68 3.21 4.47 -12.29
CA TYR A 68 3.98 4.69 -11.07
C TYR A 68 3.54 3.70 -10.00
N VAL A 69 4.39 3.47 -9.01
CA VAL A 69 4.09 2.57 -7.88
C VAL A 69 3.95 3.40 -6.62
N LYS A 70 2.73 3.51 -6.08
CA LYS A 70 2.51 4.09 -4.76
C LYS A 70 3.20 3.23 -3.72
N LEU A 71 3.85 3.85 -2.76
CA LEU A 71 4.56 3.20 -1.65
C LEU A 71 4.11 3.84 -0.33
N ASN A 72 3.85 3.01 0.66
CA ASN A 72 3.61 3.44 2.03
C ASN A 72 4.09 2.35 3.01
N HIS A 73 3.92 2.58 4.30
CA HIS A 73 4.28 1.64 5.35
C HIS A 73 3.19 1.56 6.42
N ARG A 74 2.91 0.36 6.91
CA ARG A 74 1.90 0.17 7.96
C ARG A 74 2.19 0.98 9.21
N TYR A 75 3.45 1.04 9.65
CA TYR A 75 3.80 1.83 10.84
C TYR A 75 3.56 3.33 10.68
N LEU A 76 3.62 3.85 9.45
CA LEU A 76 3.27 5.23 9.18
C LEU A 76 1.76 5.43 9.38
N LEU A 77 0.93 4.54 8.84
CA LEU A 77 -0.52 4.58 9.06
C LEU A 77 -0.88 4.48 10.54
N GLU A 78 -0.29 3.52 11.27
CA GLU A 78 -0.48 3.37 12.72
C GLU A 78 -0.05 4.63 13.49
N GLY A 79 1.07 5.25 13.11
CA GLY A 79 1.58 6.44 13.77
C GLY A 79 0.76 7.70 13.47
N MET A 80 0.36 7.93 12.22
CA MET A 80 -0.54 9.03 11.83
C MET A 80 -1.86 8.94 12.59
N PHE A 81 -2.42 7.74 12.65
CA PHE A 81 -3.68 7.50 13.34
C PHE A 81 -3.57 7.72 14.86
N ALA A 82 -2.48 7.25 15.47
CA ALA A 82 -2.22 7.46 16.89
C ALA A 82 -2.00 8.94 17.24
N ALA A 83 -1.34 9.71 16.36
CA ALA A 83 -1.14 11.14 16.54
C ALA A 83 -2.46 11.94 16.47
N CYS A 84 -3.41 11.47 15.67
CA CYS A 84 -4.76 12.05 15.62
C CYS A 84 -5.64 11.68 16.82
N GLY A 85 -5.15 10.94 17.82
CA GLY A 85 -5.91 10.64 19.04
C GLY A 85 -7.13 9.74 18.83
N ALA A 86 -7.20 9.01 17.71
CA ALA A 86 -8.29 8.09 17.42
C ALA A 86 -8.07 6.73 18.12
N GLY A 87 -9.16 6.10 18.55
CA GLY A 87 -9.12 4.83 19.30
C GLY A 87 -8.58 3.68 18.44
N ALA A 88 -7.77 2.80 19.03
CA ALA A 88 -7.14 1.68 18.30
C ALA A 88 -8.18 0.74 17.62
N ASP A 89 -9.39 0.68 18.15
CA ASP A 89 -10.57 -0.01 17.62
C ASP A 89 -11.10 0.60 16.32
N GLN A 90 -10.91 1.90 16.11
CA GLN A 90 -11.33 2.63 14.91
C GLN A 90 -10.28 2.58 13.78
N PHE A 91 -9.08 2.05 14.03
CA PHE A 91 -7.97 2.07 13.06
C PHE A 91 -8.35 1.48 11.70
N LYS A 92 -8.96 0.28 11.70
CA LYS A 92 -9.33 -0.41 10.44
C LYS A 92 -10.43 0.33 9.68
N THR A 93 -11.43 0.85 10.38
CA THR A 93 -12.57 1.52 9.74
C THR A 93 -12.16 2.87 9.16
N VAL A 94 -11.30 3.62 9.85
CA VAL A 94 -10.74 4.88 9.35
C VAL A 94 -9.82 4.66 8.16
N CYS A 95 -8.89 3.70 8.24
CA CYS A 95 -8.05 3.39 7.09
C CYS A 95 -8.86 2.92 5.87
N SER A 96 -10.00 2.23 6.08
CA SER A 96 -10.94 1.91 5.00
C SER A 96 -11.59 3.15 4.37
N SER A 97 -11.76 4.25 5.10
CA SER A 97 -12.23 5.52 4.56
C SER A 97 -11.11 6.25 3.82
N ILE A 98 -9.89 6.25 4.37
CA ILE A 98 -8.69 6.85 3.73
C ILE A 98 -8.36 6.16 2.39
N ASP A 99 -8.50 4.83 2.30
CA ASP A 99 -8.33 4.06 1.05
C ASP A 99 -9.27 4.51 -0.10
N LYS A 100 -10.34 5.25 0.23
CA LYS A 100 -11.26 5.80 -0.77
C LYS A 100 -10.72 7.07 -1.42
N LEU A 101 -9.69 7.73 -0.88
CA LEU A 101 -9.10 8.96 -1.43
C LEU A 101 -8.54 8.79 -2.86
N ASP A 102 -8.29 7.56 -3.29
CA ASP A 102 -7.95 7.26 -4.68
C ASP A 102 -9.11 7.53 -5.66
N LYS A 103 -10.34 7.60 -5.18
CA LYS A 103 -11.58 7.59 -5.99
C LYS A 103 -12.54 8.72 -5.66
N VAL A 104 -12.56 9.18 -4.42
CA VAL A 104 -13.44 10.24 -3.94
C VAL A 104 -12.62 11.39 -3.37
N PRO A 105 -13.10 12.63 -3.51
CA PRO A 105 -12.41 13.80 -2.97
C PRO A 105 -12.42 13.83 -1.43
N TRP A 106 -11.49 14.58 -0.85
CA TRP A 106 -11.31 14.65 0.61
C TRP A 106 -12.58 15.06 1.35
N ASN A 107 -13.39 15.98 0.82
CA ASN A 107 -14.62 16.43 1.47
C ASN A 107 -15.61 15.27 1.74
N GLU A 108 -15.72 14.31 0.82
CA GLU A 108 -16.59 13.14 1.03
C GLU A 108 -16.01 12.20 2.09
N VAL A 109 -14.69 12.00 2.08
CA VAL A 109 -13.99 11.17 3.09
C VAL A 109 -14.08 11.82 4.47
N GLU A 110 -13.90 13.13 4.54
CA GLU A 110 -14.02 13.93 5.76
C GLU A 110 -15.43 13.81 6.35
N GLU A 111 -16.47 13.94 5.54
CA GLU A 111 -17.84 13.74 5.99
C GLU A 111 -18.07 12.32 6.55
N GLU A 112 -17.53 11.29 5.90
CA GLU A 112 -17.60 9.91 6.40
C GLU A 112 -16.89 9.75 7.75
N LEU A 113 -15.68 10.33 7.89
CA LEU A 113 -14.89 10.26 9.12
C LEU A 113 -15.63 10.92 10.29
N LEU A 114 -16.27 12.06 10.05
CA LEU A 114 -17.02 12.79 11.08
C LEU A 114 -18.35 12.11 11.42
N LYS A 115 -19.17 11.78 10.41
CA LYS A 115 -20.55 11.33 10.61
C LYS A 115 -20.67 9.84 10.90
N GLU A 116 -19.89 9.01 10.22
CA GLU A 116 -20.00 7.55 10.33
C GLU A 116 -18.97 6.95 11.29
N LYS A 117 -17.73 7.47 11.28
CA LYS A 117 -16.65 6.92 12.10
C LYS A 117 -16.55 7.61 13.47
N GLY A 118 -17.22 8.76 13.63
CA GLY A 118 -17.31 9.49 14.90
C GLY A 118 -16.00 10.16 15.32
N LEU A 119 -15.13 10.51 14.37
CA LEU A 119 -13.93 11.29 14.69
C LEU A 119 -14.31 12.73 15.01
N SER A 120 -13.57 13.36 15.93
CA SER A 120 -13.71 14.79 16.18
C SER A 120 -13.24 15.60 14.97
N LYS A 121 -13.77 16.82 14.82
CA LYS A 121 -13.35 17.73 13.76
C LYS A 121 -11.84 17.98 13.78
N GLU A 122 -11.28 18.24 14.95
CA GLU A 122 -9.84 18.45 15.12
C GLU A 122 -9.02 17.23 14.67
N ASN A 123 -9.43 16.02 15.05
CA ASN A 123 -8.71 14.79 14.69
C ASN A 123 -8.77 14.52 13.19
N THR A 124 -9.92 14.77 12.56
CA THR A 124 -10.10 14.62 11.11
C THR A 124 -9.27 15.65 10.32
N GLU A 125 -9.24 16.90 10.75
CA GLU A 125 -8.43 17.95 10.14
C GLU A 125 -6.93 17.60 10.23
N LYS A 126 -6.46 17.16 11.41
CA LYS A 126 -5.07 16.69 11.58
C LYS A 126 -4.76 15.50 10.68
N LEU A 127 -5.64 14.49 10.64
CA LEU A 127 -5.45 13.32 9.77
C LEU A 127 -5.34 13.73 8.31
N GLY A 128 -6.19 14.68 7.88
CA GLY A 128 -6.15 15.27 6.54
C GLY A 128 -4.81 15.89 6.17
N GLN A 129 -4.17 16.60 7.11
CA GLN A 129 -2.84 17.18 6.89
C GLN A 129 -1.77 16.11 6.62
N PHE A 130 -1.87 14.96 7.29
CA PHE A 130 -0.90 13.87 7.12
C PHE A 130 -1.16 13.06 5.83
N VAL A 131 -2.40 12.60 5.62
CA VAL A 131 -2.72 11.69 4.51
C VAL A 131 -2.68 12.39 3.15
N ARG A 132 -2.91 13.71 3.12
CA ARG A 132 -2.85 14.53 1.89
C ARG A 132 -1.51 15.23 1.70
N LEU A 133 -0.49 14.90 2.48
CA LEU A 133 0.81 15.59 2.40
C LEU A 133 1.41 15.52 0.98
N ARG A 134 1.24 14.39 0.28
CA ARG A 134 1.66 14.23 -1.13
C ARG A 134 0.87 15.14 -2.07
N GLU A 135 -0.43 15.30 -1.85
CA GLU A 135 -1.30 16.20 -2.63
C GLU A 135 -0.84 17.66 -2.48
N PHE A 136 -0.52 18.08 -1.26
CA PHE A 136 -0.02 19.44 -0.99
C PHE A 136 1.42 19.67 -1.49
N ASN A 137 2.18 18.60 -1.74
CA ASN A 137 3.59 18.65 -2.13
C ASN A 137 3.87 17.74 -3.34
N PRO A 138 3.27 18.03 -4.52
CA PRO A 138 3.32 17.13 -5.67
C PRO A 138 4.72 16.98 -6.28
N SER A 139 5.56 18.01 -6.17
CA SER A 139 6.91 18.06 -6.77
C SER A 139 8.03 17.62 -5.83
N VAL A 140 7.71 17.35 -4.55
CA VAL A 140 8.70 17.02 -3.52
C VAL A 140 9.16 15.56 -3.66
N GLY A 141 10.46 15.30 -3.51
CA GLY A 141 11.02 13.95 -3.59
C GLY A 141 10.52 13.04 -2.46
N ASN A 142 10.62 11.71 -2.62
CA ASN A 142 10.15 10.75 -1.62
C ASN A 142 10.83 10.95 -0.25
N VAL A 143 12.16 11.10 -0.23
CA VAL A 143 12.93 11.26 1.02
C VAL A 143 12.58 12.58 1.71
N GLU A 144 12.50 13.67 0.97
CA GLU A 144 12.13 14.99 1.52
C GLU A 144 10.69 14.99 2.04
N LEU A 145 9.76 14.29 1.41
CA LEU A 145 8.39 14.17 1.91
C LEU A 145 8.32 13.36 3.22
N LEU A 146 9.16 12.33 3.36
CA LEU A 146 9.32 11.59 4.61
C LEU A 146 9.93 12.46 5.72
N ASP A 147 10.86 13.36 5.38
CA ASP A 147 11.43 14.33 6.32
C ASP A 147 10.37 15.36 6.78
N LYS A 148 9.53 15.85 5.87
CA LYS A 148 8.40 16.73 6.23
C LYS A 148 7.43 16.08 7.21
N LEU A 149 7.18 14.78 7.10
CA LEU A 149 6.37 14.06 8.10
C LEU A 149 7.02 14.04 9.50
N MET A 150 8.34 14.08 9.57
CA MET A 150 9.09 14.13 10.82
C MET A 150 9.13 15.53 11.47
N GLU A 151 8.70 16.58 10.75
CA GLU A 151 8.54 17.94 11.31
C GLU A 151 7.34 18.02 12.26
N PHE A 152 6.36 17.13 12.12
CA PHE A 152 5.22 17.05 13.04
C PHE A 152 5.66 16.36 14.34
N GLU A 153 5.73 17.12 15.43
CA GLU A 153 6.18 16.61 16.73
C GLU A 153 5.40 15.38 17.21
N GLU A 154 4.10 15.35 16.94
CA GLU A 154 3.20 14.25 17.34
C GLU A 154 3.60 12.93 16.68
N LEU A 155 3.99 12.98 15.39
CA LEU A 155 4.51 11.84 14.64
C LEU A 155 5.94 11.49 15.06
N ALA A 156 6.78 12.52 15.24
CA ALA A 156 8.17 12.37 15.65
C ALA A 156 8.34 11.88 17.10
N LYS A 157 7.28 11.81 17.91
CA LYS A 157 7.31 11.15 19.23
C LYS A 157 7.05 9.64 19.13
N ASN A 158 6.43 9.18 18.04
CA ASN A 158 6.05 7.79 17.87
C ASN A 158 7.22 6.94 17.32
N GLN A 159 7.70 5.99 18.13
CA GLN A 159 8.86 5.15 17.78
C GLN A 159 8.59 4.21 16.59
N LYS A 160 7.37 3.67 16.47
CA LYS A 160 7.00 2.85 15.30
C LYS A 160 7.00 3.70 14.03
N PHE A 161 6.48 4.92 14.12
CA PHE A 161 6.47 5.86 13.00
C PHE A 161 7.89 6.14 12.51
N LYS A 162 8.81 6.49 13.41
CA LYS A 162 10.24 6.69 13.09
C LYS A 162 10.85 5.49 12.38
N LYS A 163 10.63 4.29 12.94
CA LYS A 163 11.11 3.06 12.34
C LYS A 163 10.58 2.89 10.92
N GLY A 164 9.29 3.13 10.69
CA GLY A 164 8.71 3.07 9.34
C GLY A 164 9.31 4.10 8.37
N ILE A 165 9.63 5.31 8.84
CA ILE A 165 10.31 6.33 8.04
C ILE A 165 11.72 5.87 7.64
N GLU A 166 12.49 5.35 8.60
CA GLU A 166 13.85 4.82 8.37
C GLU A 166 13.81 3.66 7.37
N GLU A 167 12.89 2.72 7.55
CA GLU A 167 12.66 1.58 6.66
C GLU A 167 12.32 2.02 5.23
N LEU A 168 11.40 2.98 5.06
CA LEU A 168 11.06 3.51 3.73
C LEU A 168 12.24 4.26 3.08
N LYS A 169 13.05 4.99 3.85
CA LYS A 169 14.25 5.66 3.30
C LYS A 169 15.25 4.64 2.76
N VAL A 170 15.47 3.54 3.49
CA VAL A 170 16.33 2.44 3.03
C VAL A 170 15.76 1.83 1.74
N LEU A 171 14.46 1.55 1.70
CA LEU A 171 13.80 1.00 0.52
C LEU A 171 13.90 1.92 -0.70
N VAL A 172 13.65 3.22 -0.53
CA VAL A 172 13.77 4.22 -1.60
C VAL A 172 15.21 4.28 -2.11
N ASN A 173 16.21 4.23 -1.22
CA ASN A 173 17.61 4.20 -1.63
C ASN A 173 17.95 2.96 -2.47
N TYR A 174 17.47 1.78 -2.08
CA TYR A 174 17.65 0.57 -2.89
C TYR A 174 16.93 0.64 -4.23
N CYS A 175 15.73 1.24 -4.29
CA CYS A 175 15.03 1.48 -5.55
C CYS A 175 15.87 2.35 -6.48
N THR A 176 16.44 3.45 -5.98
CA THR A 176 17.36 4.30 -6.76
C THR A 176 18.56 3.51 -7.29
N LEU A 177 19.19 2.68 -6.46
CA LEU A 177 20.33 1.84 -6.87
C LEU A 177 19.95 0.77 -7.91
N PHE A 178 18.72 0.25 -7.87
CA PHE A 178 18.17 -0.67 -8.87
C PHE A 178 17.63 0.04 -10.13
N GLY A 179 17.74 1.37 -10.20
CA GLY A 179 17.24 2.19 -11.31
C GLY A 179 15.72 2.27 -11.37
N VAL A 180 15.03 1.97 -10.27
CA VAL A 180 13.57 2.03 -10.16
C VAL A 180 13.16 3.44 -9.75
N ASN A 181 12.77 4.25 -10.75
CA ASN A 181 12.38 5.65 -10.55
C ASN A 181 10.85 5.87 -10.52
N THR A 182 10.07 4.79 -10.68
CA THR A 182 8.60 4.83 -10.77
C THR A 182 7.92 4.86 -9.39
N VAL A 183 8.67 4.65 -8.31
CA VAL A 183 8.16 4.59 -6.94
C VAL A 183 7.84 5.98 -6.40
N LYS A 184 6.64 6.15 -5.84
CA LYS A 184 6.16 7.40 -5.22
C LYS A 184 5.63 7.11 -3.82
N PHE A 185 6.23 7.72 -2.81
CA PHE A 185 5.69 7.68 -1.46
C PHE A 185 4.35 8.43 -1.41
N ASP A 186 3.29 7.77 -0.95
CA ASP A 186 1.93 8.31 -0.84
C ASP A 186 1.31 7.90 0.52
N PRO A 187 1.16 8.84 1.47
CA PRO A 187 0.58 8.58 2.79
C PRO A 187 -0.88 8.10 2.77
N SER A 188 -1.62 8.38 1.69
CA SER A 188 -3.03 7.99 1.56
C SER A 188 -3.22 6.51 1.24
N LEU A 189 -2.16 5.80 0.81
CA LEU A 189 -2.24 4.38 0.47
C LEU A 189 -2.45 3.52 1.74
N ALA A 190 -3.68 3.05 1.95
CA ALA A 190 -4.12 2.33 3.15
C ALA A 190 -4.74 0.96 2.83
N ARG A 191 -4.06 0.16 1.99
CA ARG A 191 -4.52 -1.17 1.55
C ARG A 191 -4.10 -2.30 2.51
N GLY A 192 -4.88 -3.37 2.54
CA GLY A 192 -4.44 -4.69 3.03
C GLY A 192 -4.10 -4.80 4.53
N LEU A 193 -4.80 -4.03 5.36
CA LEU A 193 -4.56 -3.90 6.80
C LEU A 193 -4.73 -5.19 7.62
N ASP A 194 -5.33 -6.23 7.04
CA ASP A 194 -5.47 -7.52 7.72
C ASP A 194 -4.22 -8.39 7.58
N TYR A 195 -3.32 -8.10 6.64
CA TYR A 195 -2.21 -8.99 6.31
C TYR A 195 -0.85 -8.31 6.10
N TYR A 196 -0.79 -7.03 5.74
CA TYR A 196 0.50 -6.33 5.67
C TYR A 196 1.01 -6.00 7.07
N THR A 197 2.31 -6.18 7.31
CA THR A 197 2.97 -5.78 8.56
C THR A 197 4.06 -4.73 8.36
N GLY A 198 4.42 -4.42 7.11
CA GLY A 198 5.52 -3.54 6.73
C GLY A 198 5.15 -2.63 5.55
N ALA A 199 6.02 -2.59 4.53
CA ALA A 199 5.80 -1.81 3.31
C ALA A 199 4.55 -2.28 2.54
N ILE A 200 3.84 -1.32 1.95
CA ILE A 200 2.64 -1.51 1.15
C ILE A 200 2.86 -0.77 -0.16
N TYR A 201 2.53 -1.40 -1.29
CA TYR A 201 2.65 -0.76 -2.58
C TYR A 201 1.55 -1.14 -3.55
N GLU A 202 1.22 -0.21 -4.45
CA GLU A 202 0.17 -0.35 -5.46
C GLU A 202 0.62 0.32 -6.76
N ALA A 203 0.66 -0.45 -7.84
CA ALA A 203 0.95 0.08 -9.16
C ALA A 203 -0.29 0.78 -9.73
N VAL A 204 -0.10 2.02 -10.21
CA VAL A 204 -1.13 2.85 -10.81
C VAL A 204 -0.71 3.21 -12.22
N VAL A 205 -1.65 3.06 -13.15
CA VAL A 205 -1.48 3.39 -14.55
C VAL A 205 -2.54 4.45 -14.88
N PRO A 206 -2.18 5.74 -14.97
CA PRO A 206 -3.16 6.82 -15.10
C PRO A 206 -3.99 6.78 -16.38
N SER A 207 -3.39 6.31 -17.47
CA SER A 207 -3.94 6.37 -18.84
C SER A 207 -4.48 5.03 -19.35
N VAL A 208 -4.78 4.07 -18.46
CA VAL A 208 -5.35 2.74 -18.78
C VAL A 208 -6.57 2.81 -19.70
N PHE A 209 -7.37 3.87 -19.56
CA PHE A 209 -8.65 3.99 -20.28
C PHE A 209 -8.54 4.05 -21.80
N GLN A 210 -7.35 4.30 -22.37
CA GLN A 210 -7.15 4.36 -23.81
C GLN A 210 -6.68 3.01 -24.38
N PHE A 211 -5.82 2.27 -23.66
CA PHE A 211 -5.25 1.01 -24.12
C PHE A 211 -6.25 -0.17 -24.11
N PHE A 212 -7.14 -0.23 -23.10
CA PHE A 212 -8.11 -1.33 -22.96
C PHE A 212 -9.39 -1.18 -23.78
N LYS A 213 -9.61 -0.02 -24.40
CA LYS A 213 -10.68 0.13 -25.40
C LYS A 213 -10.38 -0.64 -26.68
N GLU A 214 -9.10 -0.86 -26.99
CA GLU A 214 -8.67 -1.54 -28.22
C GLU A 214 -8.31 -3.02 -27.99
N ASN A 215 -7.94 -3.42 -26.77
CA ASN A 215 -7.56 -4.81 -26.44
C ASN A 215 -8.40 -5.36 -25.28
N SER A 216 -9.39 -6.18 -25.60
CA SER A 216 -10.49 -6.62 -24.73
C SER A 216 -10.15 -7.73 -23.72
N LEU A 217 -8.92 -7.84 -23.20
CA LEU A 217 -8.51 -9.05 -22.45
C LEU A 217 -7.65 -8.93 -21.19
N PHE A 218 -7.32 -7.74 -20.63
CA PHE A 218 -6.62 -7.72 -19.34
C PHE A 218 -7.25 -6.76 -18.31
N THR A 219 -7.57 -7.30 -17.14
CA THR A 219 -7.86 -6.51 -15.93
C THR A 219 -6.56 -6.39 -15.15
N ILE A 220 -6.07 -5.17 -14.93
CA ILE A 220 -4.82 -4.93 -14.19
C ILE A 220 -5.01 -5.33 -12.72
N PHE A 221 -4.05 -6.13 -12.25
CA PHE A 221 -3.98 -6.72 -10.92
C PHE A 221 -3.67 -5.71 -9.83
N THR A 222 -4.37 -5.84 -8.69
CA THR A 222 -3.79 -5.48 -7.39
C THR A 222 -2.64 -6.44 -7.14
N TRP A 223 -1.40 -5.96 -7.27
CA TRP A 223 -0.21 -6.69 -6.88
C TRP A 223 -0.17 -6.80 -5.36
N LEU A 224 0.09 -8.01 -4.88
CA LEU A 224 -0.06 -8.38 -3.48
C LEU A 224 1.18 -9.20 -3.11
N SER A 225 2.34 -8.58 -3.20
CA SER A 225 3.61 -9.15 -2.75
C SER A 225 3.59 -9.27 -1.22
N ARG A 226 3.76 -10.49 -0.74
CA ARG A 226 3.79 -10.76 0.70
C ARG A 226 5.21 -11.07 1.12
N ILE A 227 5.68 -10.34 2.12
CA ILE A 227 6.90 -10.68 2.85
C ILE A 227 6.46 -11.00 4.27
N TYR A 228 6.51 -12.29 4.61
CA TYR A 228 6.16 -12.78 5.94
C TYR A 228 7.40 -12.83 6.82
N PRO A 229 7.42 -12.20 8.01
CA PRO A 229 8.38 -12.58 9.03
C PRO A 229 8.09 -14.03 9.46
N ALA A 230 9.16 -14.79 9.71
CA ALA A 230 9.13 -16.23 10.01
C ALA A 230 7.94 -16.66 10.90
N PHE A 231 7.24 -17.71 10.46
CA PHE A 231 6.12 -18.35 11.16
C PHE A 231 6.46 -18.60 12.64
N ARG A 232 5.88 -17.81 13.56
CA ARG A 232 5.76 -18.21 14.95
C ARG A 232 4.60 -19.19 15.06
N SER A 233 4.92 -20.43 15.39
CA SER A 233 3.97 -21.50 15.65
C SER A 233 3.21 -21.24 16.95
N THR A 234 2.04 -20.61 16.90
CA THR A 234 1.07 -20.66 18.01
C THR A 234 -0.34 -20.50 17.48
N GLY A 235 -1.19 -21.50 17.76
CA GLY A 235 -2.65 -21.34 17.73
C GLY A 235 -3.36 -22.37 16.86
N ARG A 236 -3.84 -23.45 17.50
CA ARG A 236 -4.77 -24.41 16.93
C ARG A 236 -6.03 -23.68 16.43
N CYS A 237 -6.49 -24.03 15.23
CA CYS A 237 -7.89 -23.92 14.88
C CYS A 237 -8.49 -25.33 14.98
N GLU A 238 -9.49 -25.48 15.84
CA GLU A 238 -10.48 -26.56 15.83
C GLU A 238 -11.84 -25.91 16.17
N PRO A 239 -12.96 -26.49 15.75
CA PRO A 239 -13.33 -26.98 14.43
C PRO A 239 -14.25 -25.99 13.70
#